data_AF-A0A355PPU8-F1
#
_entry.id   AF-A0A355PPU8-F1
#
_cell.length_a   1.000
_cell.length_b   1.000
_cell.length_c   1.000
_cell.angle_alpha   90.00
_cell.angle_beta   90.00
_cell.angle_gamma   90.00
#
_symmetry.space_group_name_H-M   'P 1'
#
loop_
_entity.id
_entity.type
_entity.pdbx_description
1 polymer ?
#
loop_
_entity_poly.entity_id
_entity_poly.type
_entity_poly.pdbx_seq_one_letter_code
_entity_poly.pdbx_strand_id
1 'polypeptide(L)'
;LMGEIMMAYLRYDRKIAGIVLDGPIRDIDEIGKWDFPVYCTGTTPGGPYKEGPGEVNVPVSCGGVSVNPGDIILADPDGVIVIPRKDAPQILEDAKKFQAADESKLAAAKNGTAKREWVEKTLAAKEFEIIDDVYEP
;
A
#
# COMPACT_ATOMS: atom_id res chain seq x y z
N LEU A 1 -0.47 -4.40 20.26
CA LEU A 1 0.34 -5.62 19.99
C LEU A 1 1.85 -5.37 20.09
N MET A 2 2.37 -4.24 19.59
CA MET A 2 3.79 -3.88 19.58
C MET A 2 3.99 -2.42 20.00
N GLY A 3 5.14 -2.10 20.58
CA GLY A 3 5.53 -0.74 21.00
C GLY A 3 7.03 -0.53 20.81
N GLU A 4 7.56 0.59 21.30
CA GLU A 4 8.90 1.10 20.99
C GLU A 4 10.00 0.04 21.20
N ILE A 5 9.99 -0.67 22.33
CA ILE A 5 11.00 -1.69 22.67
C ILE A 5 11.10 -2.78 21.59
N MET A 6 9.95 -3.28 21.11
CA MET A 6 9.94 -4.35 20.11
C MET A 6 10.33 -3.81 18.74
N MET A 7 9.94 -2.57 18.41
CA MET A 7 10.40 -1.92 17.18
C MET A 7 11.92 -1.69 17.20
N ALA A 8 12.49 -1.29 18.35
CA ALA A 8 13.93 -1.12 18.51
C ALA A 8 14.68 -2.44 18.26
N TYR A 9 14.19 -3.55 18.82
CA TYR A 9 14.74 -4.88 18.56
C TYR A 9 14.69 -5.24 17.06
N LEU A 10 13.54 -5.06 16.42
CA LEU A 10 13.38 -5.38 15.00
C LEU A 10 14.27 -4.53 14.08
N ARG A 11 14.41 -3.24 14.41
CA ARG A 11 15.22 -2.29 13.63
C ARG A 11 16.71 -2.50 13.84
N TYR A 12 17.18 -2.53 15.08
CA TYR A 12 18.62 -2.46 15.39
C TYR A 12 19.30 -3.83 15.43
N ASP A 13 18.62 -4.85 15.97
CA ASP A 13 19.17 -6.21 16.08
C ASP A 13 18.85 -7.05 14.83
N ARG A 14 17.56 -7.15 14.50
CA ARG A 14 17.10 -7.99 13.38
C ARG A 14 17.24 -7.34 12.01
N LYS A 15 17.38 -6.02 11.96
CA LYS A 15 17.58 -5.22 10.75
C LYS A 15 16.57 -5.56 9.65
N ILE A 16 15.30 -5.73 10.03
CA ILE A 16 14.23 -5.99 9.06
C ILE A 16 13.92 -4.72 8.27
N ALA A 17 13.34 -4.87 7.08
CA ALA A 17 13.01 -3.73 6.21
C ALA A 17 11.82 -2.88 6.70
N GLY A 18 10.94 -3.47 7.52
CA GLY A 18 9.74 -2.82 8.03
C GLY A 18 8.77 -3.85 8.60
N ILE A 19 7.60 -3.39 9.02
CA ILE A 19 6.55 -4.25 9.58
C ILE A 19 5.17 -3.83 9.11
N VAL A 20 4.32 -4.83 8.86
CA VAL A 20 2.89 -4.67 8.61
C VAL A 20 2.15 -5.39 9.71
N LEU A 21 1.23 -4.68 10.37
CA LEU A 21 0.45 -5.19 11.47
C LEU A 21 -1.04 -4.93 11.20
N ASP A 22 -1.83 -6.01 11.09
CA ASP A 22 -3.29 -5.91 11.02
C ASP A 22 -3.89 -5.67 12.42
N GLY A 23 -3.60 -4.49 12.97
CA GLY A 23 -3.97 -4.12 14.32
C GLY A 23 -3.26 -2.84 14.77
N PRO A 24 -3.66 -2.26 15.92
CA PRO A 24 -3.08 -1.02 16.41
C PRO A 24 -1.72 -1.23 17.10
N ILE A 25 -0.85 -0.22 16.98
CA ILE A 25 0.44 -0.11 17.68
C ILE A 25 0.37 0.84 18.86
N ARG A 26 1.45 0.90 19.64
CA ARG A 26 1.66 1.87 20.73
C ARG A 26 2.89 2.73 20.45
N ASP A 27 3.05 3.79 21.23
CA ASP A 27 4.25 4.65 21.24
C ASP A 27 4.48 5.37 19.89
N ILE A 28 3.40 5.80 19.23
CA ILE A 28 3.44 6.42 17.90
C ILE A 28 4.26 7.71 17.86
N ASP A 29 4.26 8.48 18.95
CA ASP A 29 5.00 9.75 19.03
C ASP A 29 6.51 9.53 18.86
N GLU A 30 7.04 8.43 19.40
CA GLU A 30 8.46 8.08 19.24
C GLU A 30 8.72 7.30 17.96
N ILE A 31 7.89 6.30 17.65
CA ILE A 31 8.05 5.47 16.45
C ILE A 31 7.92 6.32 15.17
N GLY A 32 7.04 7.32 15.15
CA GLY A 32 6.84 8.20 13.99
C GLY A 32 8.05 9.08 13.65
N LYS A 33 9.01 9.22 14.57
CA LYS A 33 10.28 9.94 14.31
C LYS A 33 11.32 9.05 13.62
N TRP A 34 11.05 7.75 13.49
CA TRP A 34 12.01 6.78 13.00
C TRP A 34 11.87 6.59 11.49
N ASP A 35 13.00 6.45 10.80
CA ASP A 35 13.07 5.96 9.42
C ASP A 35 12.90 4.42 9.38
N PHE A 36 11.87 3.90 10.06
CA PHE A 36 11.55 2.48 10.11
C PHE A 36 10.08 2.31 9.69
N PRO A 37 9.80 1.75 8.51
CA PRO A 37 8.44 1.64 7.99
C PRO A 37 7.55 0.75 8.87
N VAL A 38 6.46 1.32 9.37
CA VAL A 38 5.45 0.64 10.18
C VAL A 38 4.06 0.91 9.60
N TYR A 39 3.40 -0.15 9.14
CA TYR A 39 2.03 -0.10 8.62
C TYR A 39 1.09 -0.76 9.62
N CYS A 40 0.07 -0.02 10.06
CA CYS A 40 -0.87 -0.48 11.08
C CYS A 40 -2.26 0.14 10.91
N THR A 41 -3.26 -0.42 11.58
CA THR A 41 -4.67 0.04 11.45
C THR A 41 -5.03 1.19 12.39
N GLY A 42 -4.09 1.62 13.25
CA GLY A 42 -4.29 2.73 14.18
C GLY A 42 -3.39 2.65 15.40
N THR A 43 -3.80 3.32 16.48
CA THR A 43 -3.03 3.41 17.73
C THR A 43 -3.86 3.00 18.95
N THR A 44 -3.19 2.48 19.97
CA THR A 44 -3.81 2.13 21.26
C THR A 44 -2.79 2.28 22.39
N PRO A 45 -3.19 2.65 23.62
CA PRO A 45 -2.30 2.56 24.79
C PRO A 45 -2.19 1.13 25.36
N GLY A 46 -3.14 0.24 25.00
CA GLY A 46 -3.28 -1.10 25.58
C GLY A 46 -2.18 -2.08 25.19
N GLY A 47 -1.52 -2.69 26.18
CA GLY A 47 -0.48 -3.71 25.96
C GLY A 47 -1.05 -5.03 25.38
N PRO A 48 -0.22 -5.84 24.69
CA PRO A 48 -0.65 -7.14 24.20
C PRO A 48 -0.93 -8.12 25.34
N TYR A 49 -1.87 -9.04 25.10
CA TYR A 49 -1.92 -10.29 25.83
C TYR A 49 -0.73 -11.17 25.41
N LYS A 50 -0.03 -11.78 26.37
CA LYS A 50 1.27 -12.46 26.14
C LYS A 50 1.18 -13.98 26.06
N GLU A 51 0.05 -14.56 26.42
CA GLU A 51 -0.12 -16.01 26.57
C GLU A 51 -1.14 -16.60 25.58
N GLY A 52 -1.52 -15.80 24.57
CA GLY A 52 -2.49 -16.24 23.57
C GLY A 52 -1.90 -17.30 22.64
N PRO A 53 -2.73 -18.23 22.12
CA PRO A 53 -2.28 -19.13 21.06
C PRO A 53 -1.88 -18.30 19.84
N GLY A 54 -0.86 -18.77 19.13
CA GLY A 54 -0.37 -18.14 17.91
C GLY A 54 0.52 -19.09 17.14
N GLU A 55 0.59 -18.85 15.83
CA GLU A 55 1.38 -19.64 14.90
C GLU A 55 2.37 -18.72 14.19
N VAL A 56 3.54 -19.26 13.84
CA VAL A 56 4.61 -18.53 13.16
C VAL A 56 4.95 -19.26 11.88
N ASN A 57 5.22 -18.50 10.80
CA ASN A 57 5.47 -19.04 9.47
C ASN A 57 4.33 -19.92 8.93
N VAL A 58 3.10 -19.49 9.17
CA VAL A 58 1.89 -20.05 8.54
C VAL A 58 1.23 -19.00 7.65
N PRO A 59 0.40 -19.39 6.67
CA PRO A 59 -0.42 -18.43 5.93
C PRO A 59 -1.34 -17.64 6.87
N VAL A 60 -1.43 -16.33 6.66
CA VAL A 60 -2.28 -15.42 7.44
C VAL A 60 -3.15 -14.57 6.53
N SER A 61 -4.24 -14.03 7.07
CA SER A 61 -4.98 -12.92 6.45
C SER A 61 -4.56 -11.63 7.12
N CYS A 62 -4.04 -10.66 6.36
CA CYS A 62 -3.61 -9.35 6.83
C CYS A 62 -4.22 -8.27 5.92
N GLY A 63 -5.02 -7.37 6.47
CA GLY A 63 -5.76 -6.38 5.68
C GLY A 63 -6.78 -7.04 4.73
N GLY A 64 -7.29 -8.21 5.09
CA GLY A 64 -8.18 -9.01 4.23
C GLY A 64 -7.49 -9.74 3.07
N VAL A 65 -6.15 -9.70 2.99
CA VAL A 65 -5.36 -10.34 1.92
C VAL A 65 -4.61 -11.55 2.49
N SER A 66 -4.61 -12.66 1.73
CA SER A 66 -3.82 -13.85 2.07
C SER A 66 -2.32 -13.58 1.89
N VAL A 67 -1.53 -13.84 2.93
CA VAL A 67 -0.07 -13.70 2.94
C VAL A 67 0.54 -15.05 3.29
N ASN A 68 1.36 -15.59 2.40
CA ASN A 68 2.11 -16.81 2.70
C ASN A 68 3.54 -16.47 3.14
N PRO A 69 4.15 -17.31 4.00
CA PRO A 69 5.56 -17.18 4.32
C PRO A 69 6.43 -17.17 3.05
N GLY A 70 7.21 -16.11 2.89
CA GLY A 70 8.11 -15.93 1.73
C GLY A 70 7.53 -15.14 0.57
N ASP A 71 6.26 -14.72 0.62
CA ASP A 71 5.73 -13.71 -0.30
C ASP A 71 6.47 -12.37 -0.10
N ILE A 72 6.51 -11.57 -1.16
CA ILE A 72 7.19 -10.28 -1.16
C ILE A 72 6.19 -9.21 -0.73
N ILE A 73 6.56 -8.45 0.29
CA ILE A 73 5.78 -7.30 0.73
C ILE A 73 6.41 -6.04 0.12
N LEU A 74 5.64 -5.32 -0.68
CA LEU A 74 5.99 -3.99 -1.16
C LEU A 74 5.09 -2.99 -0.46
N ALA A 75 5.69 -1.94 0.09
CA ALA A 75 4.95 -0.93 0.81
C ALA A 75 5.55 0.45 0.57
N ASP A 76 4.68 1.45 0.43
CA ASP A 76 5.01 2.84 0.19
C ASP A 76 3.96 3.74 0.90
N PRO A 77 3.93 5.07 0.70
CA PRO A 77 2.92 5.92 1.33
C PRO A 77 1.47 5.65 0.88
N ASP A 78 1.25 5.05 -0.30
CA ASP A 78 -0.10 4.73 -0.80
C ASP A 78 -0.65 3.48 -0.12
N GLY A 79 0.21 2.54 0.26
CA GLY A 79 -0.18 1.42 1.11
C GLY A 79 0.76 0.23 1.05
N VAL A 80 0.17 -0.96 1.20
CA VAL A 80 0.89 -2.25 1.25
C VAL A 80 0.27 -3.20 0.24
N ILE A 81 1.11 -3.85 -0.56
CA ILE A 81 0.70 -4.94 -1.44
C ILE A 81 1.49 -6.22 -1.14
N VAL A 82 0.86 -7.34 -1.46
CA VAL A 82 1.42 -8.69 -1.30
C VAL A 82 1.67 -9.25 -2.70
N ILE A 83 2.91 -9.60 -2.98
CA ILE A 83 3.32 -10.18 -4.26
C ILE A 83 3.66 -11.66 -4.01
N PRO A 84 2.85 -12.60 -4.53
CA PRO A 84 3.13 -14.02 -4.40
C PRO A 84 4.50 -14.35 -4.97
N ARG A 85 5.33 -15.08 -4.21
CA ARG A 85 6.72 -15.34 -4.60
C ARG A 85 6.86 -16.02 -5.96
N LYS A 86 5.90 -16.89 -6.30
CA LYS A 86 5.89 -17.64 -7.57
C LYS A 86 5.64 -16.74 -8.78
N ASP A 87 4.86 -15.70 -8.60
CA ASP A 87 4.42 -14.81 -9.68
C ASP A 87 5.32 -13.57 -9.80
N ALA A 88 6.17 -13.32 -8.80
CA ALA A 88 7.04 -12.14 -8.72
C ALA A 88 7.88 -11.87 -10.00
N PRO A 89 8.50 -12.86 -10.67
CA PRO A 89 9.25 -12.60 -11.90
C PRO A 89 8.37 -12.05 -13.03
N GLN A 90 7.16 -12.59 -13.19
CA GLN A 90 6.22 -12.15 -14.22
C GLN A 90 5.66 -10.77 -13.89
N ILE A 91 5.24 -10.56 -12.64
CA ILE A 91 4.73 -9.28 -12.15
C ILE A 91 5.76 -8.16 -12.36
N LEU A 92 7.04 -8.42 -12.12
CA LEU A 92 8.10 -7.44 -12.34
C LEU A 92 8.20 -7.00 -13.80
N GLU A 93 8.14 -7.94 -14.75
CA GLU A 93 8.21 -7.62 -16.17
C GLU A 93 6.98 -6.84 -16.66
N ASP A 94 5.79 -7.17 -16.13
CA ASP A 94 4.57 -6.45 -16.47
C ASP A 94 4.53 -5.06 -15.82
N ALA A 95 5.01 -4.92 -14.59
CA ALA A 95 5.13 -3.64 -13.90
C ALA A 95 6.08 -2.68 -14.64
N LYS A 96 7.23 -3.16 -15.14
CA LYS A 96 8.16 -2.34 -15.95
C LYS A 96 7.51 -1.82 -17.23
N LYS A 97 6.77 -2.68 -17.94
CA LYS A 97 6.05 -2.28 -19.16
C LYS A 97 4.97 -1.24 -18.84
N PHE A 98 4.25 -1.45 -17.75
CA PHE A 98 3.22 -0.52 -17.28
C PHE A 98 3.82 0.84 -16.93
N GLN A 99 4.91 0.87 -16.15
CA GLN A 99 5.61 2.09 -15.77
C GLN A 99 6.08 2.88 -17.00
N ALA A 100 6.72 2.22 -17.97
CA ALA A 100 7.19 2.89 -19.19
C ALA A 100 6.03 3.51 -20.00
N ALA A 101 4.88 2.83 -20.07
CA ALA A 101 3.70 3.36 -20.72
C ALA A 101 3.11 4.55 -19.95
N ASP A 102 3.12 4.50 -18.62
CA ASP A 102 2.59 5.55 -17.76
C ASP A 102 3.46 6.81 -17.78
N GLU A 103 4.78 6.67 -17.77
CA GLU A 103 5.71 7.79 -17.93
C GLU A 103 5.50 8.52 -19.27
N SER A 104 5.25 7.80 -20.36
CA SER A 104 4.94 8.40 -21.65
C SER A 104 3.62 9.19 -21.61
N LYS A 105 2.58 8.66 -20.96
CA LYS A 105 1.30 9.35 -20.78
C LYS A 105 1.47 10.61 -19.92
N LEU A 106 2.23 10.52 -18.84
CA LEU A 106 2.50 11.64 -17.94
C LEU A 106 3.26 12.75 -18.67
N ALA A 107 4.25 12.41 -19.49
CA ALA A 107 4.97 13.37 -20.32
C ALA A 107 4.03 14.07 -21.32
N ALA A 108 3.16 13.31 -21.99
CA ALA A 108 2.15 13.86 -22.90
C ALA A 108 1.11 14.74 -22.16
N ALA A 109 0.76 14.41 -20.92
CA ALA A 109 -0.14 15.24 -20.12
C ALA A 109 0.53 16.56 -19.72
N LYS A 110 1.79 16.51 -19.28
CA LYS A 110 2.57 17.69 -18.89
C LYS A 110 2.83 18.66 -20.05
N ASN A 111 3.00 18.16 -21.26
CA ASN A 111 3.24 18.99 -22.45
C ASN A 111 1.96 19.35 -23.23
N GLY A 112 0.78 18.99 -22.73
CA GLY A 112 -0.51 19.30 -23.34
C GLY A 112 -0.86 18.49 -24.60
N THR A 113 -0.09 17.45 -24.94
CA THR A 113 -0.35 16.59 -26.11
C THR A 113 -1.08 15.28 -25.77
N ALA A 114 -1.52 15.14 -24.52
CA ALA A 114 -2.31 13.99 -24.10
C ALA A 114 -3.61 13.89 -24.91
N LYS A 115 -3.76 12.79 -25.64
CA LYS A 115 -4.96 12.50 -26.42
C LYS A 115 -6.12 12.15 -25.48
N ARG A 116 -6.99 13.12 -25.22
CA ARG A 116 -8.19 12.97 -24.38
C ARG A 116 -9.50 12.85 -25.17
N GLU A 117 -9.43 12.78 -26.50
CA GLU A 117 -10.59 12.62 -27.41
C GLU A 117 -11.49 11.42 -27.06
N TRP A 118 -10.92 10.37 -26.47
CA TRP A 118 -11.68 9.21 -25.99
C TRP A 118 -12.60 9.56 -24.81
N VAL A 119 -12.25 10.56 -24.00
CA VAL A 119 -13.05 11.00 -22.85
C VAL A 119 -14.35 11.63 -23.37
N GLU A 120 -14.25 12.58 -24.29
CA GLU A 120 -15.42 13.23 -24.90
C GLU A 120 -16.33 12.22 -25.60
N LYS A 121 -15.74 11.30 -26.38
CA LYS A 121 -16.50 10.21 -27.02
C LYS A 121 -17.22 9.33 -26.00
N THR A 122 -16.58 9.04 -24.87
CA THR A 122 -17.18 8.21 -23.81
C THR A 122 -18.30 8.93 -23.08
N LEU A 123 -18.13 10.23 -22.80
CA LEU A 123 -19.16 11.06 -22.18
C LEU A 123 -20.39 11.16 -23.08
N ALA A 124 -20.19 11.45 -24.38
CA ALA A 124 -21.26 11.50 -25.35
C ALA A 124 -21.98 10.14 -25.51
N ALA A 125 -21.23 9.04 -25.58
CA ALA A 125 -21.81 7.70 -25.73
C ALA A 125 -22.61 7.23 -24.49
N LYS A 126 -22.29 7.76 -23.31
CA LYS A 126 -23.02 7.49 -22.07
C LYS A 126 -24.10 8.54 -21.76
N GLU A 127 -24.37 9.44 -22.71
CA GLU A 127 -25.41 10.48 -22.61
C GLU A 127 -25.25 11.35 -21.35
N PHE A 128 -24.01 11.66 -20.96
CA PHE A 128 -23.76 12.60 -19.87
C PHE A 128 -24.20 14.01 -20.29
N GLU A 129 -25.01 14.64 -19.45
CA GLU A 129 -25.31 16.05 -19.55
C GLU A 129 -24.09 16.87 -19.09
N ILE A 130 -23.68 17.85 -19.90
CA ILE A 130 -22.64 18.81 -19.54
C ILE A 130 -23.35 20.12 -19.19
N ILE A 131 -23.33 20.47 -17.92
CA ILE A 131 -23.90 21.72 -17.41
C ILE A 131 -22.75 22.74 -17.36
N ASP A 132 -22.76 23.66 -18.33
CA ASP A 132 -21.76 24.74 -18.44
C ASP A 132 -22.10 25.98 -17.59
N ASP A 133 -23.20 25.92 -16.83
CA ASP A 133 -23.69 26.99 -15.94
C ASP A 133 -23.72 26.51 -14.47
N VAL A 134 -24.19 27.36 -13.55
CA VAL A 134 -24.41 26.98 -12.15
C VAL A 134 -25.40 25.82 -12.09
N TYR A 135 -25.00 24.72 -11.44
CA TYR A 135 -25.87 23.57 -11.21
C TYR A 135 -27.08 23.98 -10.35
N GLU A 136 -28.28 23.90 -10.93
CA GLU A 136 -29.55 24.06 -10.23
C GLU A 136 -30.22 22.69 -10.06
N PRO A 137 -30.52 22.26 -8.81
CA PRO A 137 -31.02 20.92 -8.49
C PRO A 137 -32.49 20.66 -8.83
#